data_AF-X0TQT9-F1
#
_entry.id   AF-X0TQT9-F1
#
_cell.length_a   1.000
_cell.length_b   1.000
_cell.length_c   1.000
_cell.angle_alpha   90.00
_cell.angle_beta   90.00
_cell.angle_gamma   90.00
#
_symmetry.space_group_name_H-M   'P 1'
#
loop_
_entity.id
_entity.type
_entity.pdbx_description
1 polymer ?
#
loop_
_entity_poly.entity_id
_entity_poly.type
_entity_poly.pdbx_seq_one_letter_code
_entity_poly.pdbx_strand_id
1 'polypeptide(L)' 'MIKAKSGDLYILGLSKENLLRLQQDQPILFNLSELGLKGRMAILYGETEEELTNMILDIKNKK' A
#
# COMPACT_ATOMS: atom_id res chain seq x y z
N MET A 1 20.06 0.16 -14.84
CA MET A 1 19.94 1.04 -13.65
C MET A 1 18.76 1.96 -13.87
N ILE A 2 17.62 1.71 -13.23
CA ILE A 2 16.50 2.65 -13.26
C ILE A 2 16.74 3.69 -12.16
N LYS A 3 16.99 4.92 -12.58
CA LYS A 3 17.23 6.10 -11.75
C LYS A 3 15.95 6.93 -11.82
N ALA A 4 15.08 6.81 -10.82
CA ALA A 4 13.89 7.66 -10.75
C ALA A 4 14.33 9.12 -10.58
N LYS A 5 13.97 9.98 -11.54
CA LYS A 5 14.15 11.44 -11.48
C LYS A 5 12.86 12.01 -10.90
N SER A 6 12.94 13.10 -10.13
CA SER A 6 11.74 13.84 -9.72
C SER A 6 10.89 14.17 -10.95
N GLY A 7 9.63 13.71 -11.00
CA GLY A 7 8.73 13.94 -12.14
C GLY A 7 7.77 12.81 -12.48
N ASP A 8 7.94 11.61 -11.92
CA ASP A 8 7.06 10.47 -12.22
C ASP A 8 5.70 10.61 -11.49
N LEU A 9 4.59 10.47 -12.22
CA LEU A 9 3.23 10.41 -11.69
C LEU A 9 2.78 8.94 -11.61
N TYR A 10 2.49 8.47 -10.40
CA TYR A 10 1.88 7.17 -10.16
C TYR A 10 0.42 7.37 -9.77
N ILE A 11 -0.51 6.86 -10.59
CA ILE A 11 -1.95 6.94 -10.33
C ILE A 11 -2.40 5.62 -9.71
N LEU A 12 -3.01 5.69 -8.53
CA LEU A 12 -3.58 4.55 -7.83
C LEU A 12 -5.11 4.64 -7.89
N GLY A 13 -5.72 3.76 -8.68
CA GLY A 13 -7.16 3.57 -8.71
C GLY A 13 -7.58 2.41 -7.81
N LEU A 14 -8.60 2.60 -6.98
CA LEU A 14 -9.20 1.52 -6.21
C LEU A 14 -10.48 1.04 -6.91
N SER A 15 -10.54 -0.25 -7.23
CA SER A 15 -11.78 -0.89 -7.64
C SER A 15 -12.78 -0.92 -6.47
N LYS A 16 -14.07 -1.09 -6.77
CA LYS A 16 -15.11 -1.29 -5.74
C LYS A 16 -14.78 -2.46 -4.80
N GLU A 17 -14.22 -3.54 -5.34
CA GLU A 17 -13.78 -4.70 -4.55
C GLU A 17 -12.66 -4.33 -3.59
N ASN A 18 -11.65 -3.60 -4.05
CA ASN A 18 -10.55 -3.13 -3.21
C ASN A 18 -11.03 -2.20 -2.10
N LEU A 19 -12.00 -1.33 -2.38
CA LEU A 19 -12.64 -0.51 -1.35
C LEU A 19 -13.34 -1.35 -0.28
N LEU A 20 -14.11 -2.37 -0.71
CA LEU A 20 -14.77 -3.29 0.23
C LEU A 20 -13.77 -4.06 1.09
N ARG A 21 -12.63 -4.47 0.52
CA ARG A 21 -11.56 -5.15 1.27
C ARG A 21 -10.95 -4.23 2.33
N LEU A 22 -10.66 -2.98 1.98
CA LEU A 22 -10.16 -1.99 2.94
C LEU A 22 -11.15 -1.73 4.08
N GLN A 23 -12.45 -1.66 3.79
CA GLN A 23 -13.49 -1.56 4.81
C GLN A 23 -13.60 -2.79 5.73
N GLN A 24 -12.99 -3.91 5.34
CA GLN A 24 -12.94 -5.16 6.12
C GLN A 24 -11.56 -5.36 6.77
N ASP A 25 -10.81 -4.28 6.99
CA ASP A 25 -9.46 -4.29 7.57
C ASP A 25 -8.46 -5.15 6.78
N GLN A 26 -8.73 -5.38 5.49
CA GLN A 26 -7.82 -6.12 4.62
C GLN A 26 -6.91 -5.16 3.87
N PRO A 27 -5.62 -5.08 4.24
CA PRO A 27 -4.67 -4.21 3.57
C PRO A 27 -4.41 -4.68 2.14
N ILE A 28 -4.24 -3.74 1.23
CA ILE A 28 -3.87 -4.04 -0.16
C ILE A 28 -2.37 -3.85 -0.31
N LEU A 29 -1.67 -4.92 -0.71
CA LEU A 29 -0.22 -4.93 -0.89
C LEU A 29 0.13 -4.97 -2.37
N PHE A 30 1.02 -4.07 -2.80
CA PHE A 30 1.54 -4.01 -4.15
C PHE A 30 3.04 -4.23 -4.13
N ASN A 31 3.53 -5.09 -5.02
CA ASN A 31 4.95 -5.20 -5.28
C ASN A 31 5.33 -4.18 -6.36
N LEU A 32 6.13 -3.18 -5.97
CA LEU A 32 6.49 -2.09 -6.87
C LEU A 32 7.46 -2.55 -7.97
N SER A 33 8.04 -3.76 -7.86
CA SER A 33 8.88 -4.34 -8.91
C SER A 33 8.15 -4.52 -10.24
N GLU A 34 6.83 -4.72 -10.22
CA GLU A 34 6.01 -4.82 -11.43
C GLU A 34 5.98 -3.51 -12.23
N LEU A 35 6.23 -2.38 -11.55
CA LEU A 35 6.33 -1.06 -12.14
C LEU A 35 7.79 -0.64 -12.38
N GLY A 36 8.76 -1.57 -12.25
CA GLY A 36 10.20 -1.29 -12.37
C GLY A 36 10.78 -0.49 -11.20
N LEU A 37 10.04 -0.36 -10.10
CA LEU A 37 10.46 0.36 -8.90
C LEU A 37 10.95 -0.63 -7.82
N LYS A 38 11.60 -0.08 -6.78
CA LYS A 38 12.05 -0.88 -5.63
C LYS A 38 11.06 -0.74 -4.48
N GLY A 39 10.79 -1.85 -3.81
CA GLY A 39 10.03 -1.89 -2.57
C GLY A 39 8.61 -2.43 -2.72
N ARG A 40 7.82 -2.25 -1.66
CA ARG A 40 6.41 -2.63 -1.60
C ARG A 40 5.61 -1.41 -1.16
N MET A 41 4.38 -1.31 -1.63
CA MET A 41 3.42 -0.32 -1.19
C MET A 41 2.27 -1.04 -0.50
N ALA A 42 1.77 -0.45 0.58
CA ALA A 42 0.56 -0.90 1.25
C ALA A 42 -0.46 0.23 1.25
N ILE A 43 -1.72 -0.08 0.95
CA ILE A 43 -2.85 0.82 1.16
C ILE A 43 -3.64 0.25 2.33
N LEU A 44 -3.86 1.09 3.34
CA LEU A 44 -4.52 0.77 4.60
C LEU A 44 -5.70 1.70 4.80
N TYR A 45 -6.67 1.23 5.57
CA TYR A 45 -7.78 2.03 6.07
C TYR A 45 -7.88 1.79 7.57
N GLY A 46 -8.12 2.85 8.33
CA GLY A 46 -8.35 2.82 9.77
C GLY A 46 -9.12 4.07 10.15
N GLU A 47 -9.98 3.96 11.15
CA GLU A 47 -10.76 5.10 11.65
C GLU A 47 -9.90 6.01 12.54
N THR A 48 -8.82 5.45 13.10
CA THR A 48 -7.85 6.18 13.93
C THR A 48 -6.40 5.98 13.49
N GLU A 49 -5.54 6.93 13.86
CA GLU A 49 -4.08 6.83 13.66
C GLU A 49 -3.45 5.67 14.44
N GLU A 50 -4.03 5.29 15.58
CA GLU A 50 -3.57 4.17 16.40
C GLU A 50 -3.80 2.83 15.68
N GLU A 51 -5.00 2.64 15.11
CA GLU A 51 -5.32 1.47 14.29
C GLU A 51 -4.39 1.35 13.09
N LEU A 52 -4.18 2.45 12.36
CA LEU A 52 -3.24 2.49 11.23
C LEU A 52 -1.83 2.11 11.67
N THR A 53 -1.36 2.63 12.81
CA THR A 53 -0.04 2.31 13.36
C THR A 53 0.07 0.82 13.69
N ASN A 54 -0.92 0.25 14.35
CA ASN A 54 -0.95 -1.17 14.71
C ASN A 54 -0.95 -2.07 13.45
N MET A 55 -1.73 -1.72 12.43
CA MET A 55 -1.74 -2.42 11.14
C MET A 55 -0.38 -2.35 10.43
N ILE A 56 0.28 -1.18 10.42
CA ILE A 56 1.63 -1.04 9.84
C ILE A 56 2.64 -1.94 10.56
N LEU A 57 2.57 -2.02 11.89
CA LEU A 57 3.45 -2.89 12.67
C LEU A 57 3.19 -4.37 12.37
N ASP A 58 1.93 -4.81 12.29
CA ASP A 58 1.57 -6.19 11.95
C ASP A 58 2.10 -6.59 10.56
N ILE A 59 1.94 -5.73 9.54
CA ILE A 59 2.43 -5.98 8.19
C ILE A 59 3.97 -6.06 8.14
N LYS A 60 4.67 -5.27 8.96
CA LYS A 60 6.14 -5.33 9.05
C LYS A 60 6.65 -6.57 9.77
N ASN A 61 5.88 -7.10 10.73
CA ASN A 61 6.24 -8.24 11.57
C ASN A 61 5.89 -9.60 10.96
N LYS A 62 4.91 -9.66 10.04
CA LYS A 62 4.65 -10.81 9.18
C LYS A 62 5.75 -10.95 8.12
N LYS A 63 6.90 -11.47 8.55
CA LYS A 63 7.99 -11.94 7.67
C LYS A 63 7.73 -13.34 7.17
#